data_AF-A0A976CTG1-F1
#
_entry.id   AF-A0A976CTG1-F1
#
_cell.length_a   1.000
_cell.length_b   1.000
_cell.length_c   1.000
_cell.angle_alpha   90.00
_cell.angle_beta   90.00
_cell.angle_gamma   90.00
#
_symmetry.space_group_name_H-M   'P 1'
#
loop_
_entity.id
_entity.type
_entity.pdbx_description
1 polymer ?
#
loop_
_entity_poly.entity_id
_entity_poly.type
_entity_poly.pdbx_seq_one_letter_code
_entity_poly.pdbx_strand_id
1 'polypeptide(L)'
;MDTPRWHSTAVGCSGVDFFGHMRKAQTSRDLGSTRSSRWPLWLVGSILLLVSGAWLVQSAQSRPERCEGRAMGCQWTLLTRETIVAEASLHGEVARVLEHWEQVMSSWRSDSDLQRFQQGKPATKDLLRVIDLAASLRRQTGGAFDERVGAAVHRAGFAPAGCGIDLSAIGKGFAVDRVAERLRELGYRDFLFQLAGETIAGDAAWQVALESPDPTITKISQRVTLCRQALATSGNYRQFVRGKNGEIVSHLINPATGEPVIRDWSAVTVIAADAATADAWATACFVSGKTQAGKGMRVIWQPVDAAN
;
A
#
# COMPACT_ATOMS: atom_id res chain seq x y z
N MET A 1 -2.05 -2.58 42.35
CA MET A 1 -1.28 -3.30 41.31
C MET A 1 -1.47 -2.52 40.04
N ASP A 2 -0.47 -1.70 39.71
CA ASP A 2 -0.54 -0.65 38.69
C ASP A 2 -0.49 -1.23 37.27
N THR A 3 -1.43 -0.78 36.44
CA THR A 3 -1.44 -0.99 34.99
C THR A 3 -0.46 -0.02 34.32
N PRO A 4 0.46 -0.47 33.43
CA PRO A 4 1.33 0.45 32.71
C PRO A 4 0.55 1.22 31.63
N ARG A 5 0.68 2.55 31.64
CA ARG A 5 0.20 3.45 30.58
C ARG A 5 1.18 3.43 29.40
N TRP A 6 0.65 3.28 28.20
CA TRP A 6 1.41 3.32 26.95
C TRP A 6 1.38 4.74 26.36
N HIS A 7 2.56 5.34 26.14
CA HIS A 7 2.70 6.60 25.40
C HIS A 7 3.12 6.29 23.96
N SER A 8 2.25 6.55 22.98
CA SER A 8 2.66 6.59 21.57
C SER A 8 3.19 7.99 21.25
N THR A 9 4.48 8.11 20.95
CA THR A 9 5.04 9.31 20.36
C THR A 9 4.67 9.37 18.88
N ALA A 10 3.70 10.23 18.56
CA ALA A 10 3.43 10.63 17.18
C ALA A 10 4.52 11.61 16.72
N VAL A 11 5.34 11.21 15.75
CA VAL A 11 6.24 12.13 15.03
C VAL A 11 5.51 12.57 13.77
N GLY A 12 5.05 13.81 13.76
CA GLY A 12 4.46 14.47 12.59
C GLY A 12 5.55 14.90 11.60
N CYS A 13 5.34 14.66 10.32
CA CYS A 13 6.14 15.25 9.25
C CYS A 13 5.35 16.38 8.59
N SER A 14 5.81 17.60 8.83
CA SER A 14 5.39 18.85 8.21
C SER A 14 5.72 18.87 6.72
N GLY A 15 4.77 19.37 5.92
CA GLY A 15 4.94 19.68 4.51
C GLY A 15 5.95 20.81 4.29
N VAL A 16 6.58 20.79 3.11
CA VAL A 16 7.43 21.87 2.64
C VAL A 16 7.00 22.21 1.22
N ASP A 17 6.33 23.35 1.10
CA ASP A 17 6.00 24.02 -0.15
C ASP A 17 7.28 24.56 -0.81
N PHE A 18 7.42 24.33 -2.11
CA PHE A 18 8.49 24.86 -2.94
C PHE A 18 7.83 25.51 -4.16
N PHE A 19 7.85 26.84 -4.26
CA PHE A 19 8.09 27.64 -5.49
C PHE A 19 7.76 29.12 -5.24
N GLY A 20 8.68 30.00 -5.66
CA GLY A 20 8.33 31.40 -5.92
C GLY A 20 9.45 32.41 -5.69
N HIS A 21 10.45 32.45 -6.58
CA HIS A 21 11.30 33.63 -6.79
C HIS A 21 11.63 33.74 -8.28
N MET A 22 10.90 34.57 -9.02
CA MET A 22 11.44 35.21 -10.23
C MET A 22 10.94 36.65 -10.37
N ARG A 23 11.91 37.49 -10.71
CA ARG A 23 11.96 38.94 -10.58
C ARG A 23 11.15 39.63 -11.67
N LYS A 24 10.45 40.72 -11.30
CA LYS A 24 9.94 41.74 -12.21
C LYS A 24 11.10 42.63 -12.68
N ALA A 25 11.19 42.89 -13.97
CA ALA A 25 11.85 44.06 -14.52
C ALA A 25 10.97 44.59 -15.67
N GLN A 26 10.48 45.81 -15.51
CA GLN A 26 9.77 46.61 -16.49
C GLN A 26 10.58 47.88 -16.71
N THR A 27 10.83 48.21 -17.97
CA THR A 27 11.11 49.53 -18.55
C THR A 27 11.20 49.30 -20.07
N SER A 28 10.83 50.16 -21.02
CA SER A 28 10.02 51.38 -21.13
C SER A 28 10.10 51.81 -22.61
N ARG A 29 8.98 52.24 -23.23
CA ARG A 29 8.84 53.24 -24.34
C ARG A 29 9.67 53.03 -25.65
N ASP A 30 9.32 53.47 -26.85
CA ASP A 30 8.35 54.46 -27.31
C ASP A 30 8.01 54.28 -28.82
N LEU A 31 7.01 55.07 -29.22
CA LEU A 31 6.29 55.30 -30.48
C LEU A 31 7.03 55.41 -31.84
N GLY A 32 6.26 55.19 -32.92
CA GLY A 32 6.39 55.87 -34.22
C GLY A 32 5.96 55.01 -35.43
N SER A 33 4.75 55.19 -36.00
CA SER A 33 4.45 55.93 -37.25
C SER A 33 4.90 55.18 -38.55
N THR A 34 4.22 55.04 -39.69
CA THR A 34 3.07 55.66 -40.38
C THR A 34 2.58 54.77 -41.56
N ARG A 35 1.36 55.03 -42.04
CA ARG A 35 0.83 55.02 -43.43
C ARG A 35 0.95 53.83 -44.42
N SER A 36 -0.25 53.34 -44.78
CA SER A 36 -0.86 53.22 -46.12
C SER A 36 -0.33 52.28 -47.22
N SER A 37 -1.30 51.54 -47.79
CA SER A 37 -1.57 51.31 -49.23
C SER A 37 -1.30 49.91 -49.83
N ARG A 38 -2.43 49.21 -50.07
CA ARG A 38 -2.86 48.46 -51.28
C ARG A 38 -1.85 47.62 -52.12
N TRP A 39 -2.07 46.28 -52.09
CA TRP A 39 -2.09 45.23 -53.15
C TRP A 39 -1.07 45.25 -54.33
N PRO A 40 -0.48 44.10 -54.74
CA PRO A 40 -1.22 43.07 -55.52
C PRO A 40 -0.80 41.59 -55.33
N LEU A 41 -1.60 40.74 -55.98
CA LEU A 41 -1.56 39.27 -56.09
C LEU A 41 -0.27 38.66 -56.69
N TRP A 42 -0.18 37.34 -56.53
CA TRP A 42 0.69 36.34 -57.19
C TRP A 42 1.95 35.90 -56.42
N LEU A 43 1.85 34.78 -55.70
CA LEU A 43 2.51 33.50 -56.06
C LEU A 43 2.35 32.47 -54.92
N VAL A 44 1.79 31.32 -55.29
CA VAL A 44 2.23 29.97 -54.90
C VAL A 44 2.24 29.63 -53.41
N GLY A 45 1.46 28.61 -53.06
CA GLY A 45 1.86 27.69 -52.01
C GLY A 45 0.72 27.24 -51.13
N SER A 46 0.38 25.96 -51.27
CA SER A 46 -0.06 25.12 -50.17
C SER A 46 -1.52 25.27 -49.75
N ILE A 47 -2.30 24.30 -50.22
CA ILE A 47 -3.35 23.64 -49.44
C ILE A 47 -2.79 23.37 -48.04
N LEU A 48 -3.15 24.22 -47.09
CA LEU A 48 -3.10 23.97 -45.65
C LEU A 48 -4.30 24.72 -45.08
N LEU A 49 -5.48 24.14 -45.32
CA LEU A 49 -6.63 24.39 -44.46
C LEU A 49 -6.21 23.95 -43.06
N LEU A 50 -5.81 24.93 -42.27
CA LEU A 50 -5.58 24.83 -40.83
C LEU A 50 -6.85 24.25 -40.20
N VAL A 51 -6.86 22.93 -40.02
CA VAL A 51 -7.62 22.28 -38.94
C VAL A 51 -6.90 22.62 -37.64
N SER A 52 -6.83 23.91 -37.30
CA SER A 52 -6.27 24.40 -36.04
C SER A 52 -7.37 24.43 -34.99
N GLY A 53 -7.96 23.26 -34.72
CA GLY A 53 -9.12 23.14 -33.83
C GLY A 53 -9.34 21.76 -33.25
N ALA A 54 -8.42 20.83 -33.43
CA ALA A 54 -8.48 19.53 -32.76
C ALA A 54 -7.06 19.02 -32.51
N TRP A 55 -6.84 18.51 -31.30
CA TRP A 55 -5.65 17.76 -30.87
C TRP A 55 -4.45 18.55 -30.33
N LEU A 56 -4.72 19.68 -29.68
CA LEU A 56 -3.87 20.14 -28.57
C LEU A 56 -4.69 20.19 -27.28
N VAL A 57 -5.42 19.10 -27.00
CA VAL A 57 -5.50 18.66 -25.61
C VAL A 57 -4.10 18.14 -25.31
N GLN A 58 -3.21 19.09 -24.98
CA GLN A 58 -2.12 18.83 -24.07
C GLN A 58 -2.79 18.08 -22.92
N SER A 59 -2.58 16.77 -22.83
CA SER A 59 -3.00 16.02 -21.66
C SER A 59 -2.22 16.63 -20.51
N ALA A 60 -2.76 17.67 -19.89
CA ALA A 60 -2.42 18.03 -18.55
C ALA A 60 -2.60 16.71 -17.80
N GLN A 61 -1.51 16.06 -17.42
CA GLN A 61 -1.57 14.95 -16.50
C GLN A 61 -2.16 15.58 -15.24
N SER A 62 -3.47 15.51 -15.11
CA SER A 62 -4.15 15.89 -13.90
C SER A 62 -3.49 15.07 -12.81
N ARG A 63 -3.00 15.76 -11.79
CA ARG A 63 -2.49 15.11 -10.59
C ARG A 63 -3.57 14.11 -10.15
N PRO A 64 -3.24 12.85 -9.86
CA PRO A 64 -4.23 11.89 -9.42
C PRO A 64 -5.05 12.45 -8.27
N GLU A 65 -6.37 12.26 -8.36
CA GLU A 65 -7.26 12.53 -7.25
C GLU A 65 -6.94 11.55 -6.11
N ARG A 66 -7.10 12.01 -4.88
CA ARG A 66 -6.72 11.28 -3.67
C ARG A 66 -7.89 11.23 -2.71
N CYS A 67 -8.17 10.06 -2.17
CA CYS A 67 -9.06 9.85 -1.03
C CYS A 67 -8.32 9.01 0.01
N GLU A 68 -8.50 9.30 1.29
CA GLU A 68 -7.77 8.61 2.36
C GLU A 68 -8.60 8.48 3.63
N GLY A 69 -8.17 7.56 4.50
CA GLY A 69 -8.82 7.31 5.77
C GLY A 69 -8.04 6.34 6.63
N ARG A 70 -8.70 5.79 7.66
CA ARG A 70 -8.08 4.84 8.59
C ARG A 70 -8.95 3.60 8.75
N ALA A 71 -8.30 2.44 8.82
CA ALA A 71 -8.92 1.16 9.14
C ALA A 71 -7.84 0.15 9.56
N MET A 72 -8.21 -0.90 10.29
CA MET A 72 -7.30 -1.98 10.70
C MET A 72 -6.02 -1.46 11.39
N GLY A 73 -6.15 -0.40 12.19
CA GLY A 73 -5.03 0.26 12.88
C GLY A 73 -4.09 1.09 11.99
N CYS A 74 -4.37 1.21 10.69
CA CYS A 74 -3.47 1.80 9.69
C CYS A 74 -4.16 2.91 8.88
N GLN A 75 -3.37 3.68 8.13
CA GLN A 75 -3.88 4.60 7.10
C GLN A 75 -4.06 3.83 5.79
N TRP A 76 -5.13 4.18 5.07
CA TRP A 76 -5.31 3.78 3.68
C TRP A 76 -5.33 5.00 2.78
N THR A 77 -4.91 4.82 1.53
CA THR A 77 -4.93 5.85 0.49
C THR A 77 -5.40 5.23 -0.82
N LEU A 78 -6.32 5.91 -1.49
CA LEU A 78 -6.74 5.68 -2.86
C LEU A 78 -6.20 6.82 -3.71
N LEU A 79 -5.48 6.49 -4.77
CA LEU A 79 -5.13 7.42 -5.85
C LEU A 79 -5.84 6.96 -7.13
N THR A 80 -6.39 7.90 -7.89
CA THR A 80 -7.01 7.59 -9.19
C THR A 80 -6.82 8.75 -10.17
N ARG A 81 -6.71 8.45 -11.47
CA ARG A 81 -6.74 9.46 -12.53
C ARG A 81 -8.17 9.71 -13.05
N GLU A 82 -9.14 8.95 -12.54
CA GLU A 82 -10.56 9.11 -12.83
C GLU A 82 -11.17 10.14 -11.86
N THR A 83 -12.24 10.81 -12.31
CA THR A 83 -12.91 11.82 -11.48
C THR A 83 -13.67 11.20 -10.32
N ILE A 84 -13.44 11.69 -9.10
CA ILE A 84 -14.22 11.36 -7.91
C ILE A 84 -15.43 12.30 -7.86
N VAL A 85 -16.57 11.81 -8.33
CA VAL A 85 -17.82 12.61 -8.40
C VAL A 85 -18.43 12.84 -7.01
N ALA A 86 -18.27 11.89 -6.08
CA ALA A 86 -18.84 11.96 -4.74
C ALA A 86 -17.89 11.33 -3.70
N GLU A 87 -16.87 12.10 -3.29
CA GLU A 87 -15.80 11.63 -2.39
C GLU A 87 -16.34 11.01 -1.10
N ALA A 88 -17.32 11.63 -0.45
CA ALA A 88 -17.92 11.11 0.78
C ALA A 88 -18.57 9.73 0.60
N SER A 89 -19.21 9.50 -0.55
CA SER A 89 -19.83 8.19 -0.87
C SER A 89 -18.76 7.14 -1.14
N LEU A 90 -17.71 7.49 -1.89
CA LEU A 90 -16.59 6.59 -2.19
C LEU A 90 -15.83 6.21 -0.91
N HIS A 91 -15.52 7.20 -0.07
CA HIS A 91 -14.92 6.99 1.24
C HIS A 91 -15.80 6.06 2.10
N GLY A 92 -17.12 6.30 2.12
CA GLY A 92 -18.09 5.45 2.84
C GLY A 92 -18.07 3.99 2.37
N GLU A 93 -17.98 3.75 1.06
CA GLU A 93 -17.88 2.40 0.50
C GLU A 93 -16.58 1.69 0.89
N VAL A 94 -15.43 2.37 0.78
CA VAL A 94 -14.14 1.82 1.21
C VAL A 94 -14.15 1.52 2.70
N ALA A 95 -14.62 2.46 3.53
CA ALA A 95 -14.71 2.28 4.98
C ALA A 95 -15.61 1.10 5.35
N ARG A 96 -16.75 0.93 4.68
CA ARG A 96 -17.67 -0.20 4.91
C ARG A 96 -17.03 -1.54 4.58
N VAL A 97 -16.29 -1.64 3.47
CA VAL A 97 -15.56 -2.87 3.11
C VAL A 97 -14.51 -3.19 4.16
N LEU A 98 -13.71 -2.21 4.57
CA LEU A 98 -12.64 -2.42 5.54
C LEU A 98 -13.18 -2.77 6.94
N GLU A 99 -14.24 -2.10 7.40
CA GLU A 99 -14.88 -2.40 8.69
C GLU A 99 -15.47 -3.82 8.71
N HIS A 100 -16.08 -4.26 7.61
CA HIS A 100 -16.57 -5.64 7.51
C HIS A 100 -15.45 -6.65 7.71
N TRP A 101 -14.31 -6.47 7.03
CA TRP A 101 -13.19 -7.40 7.13
C TRP A 101 -12.42 -7.28 8.46
N GLU A 102 -12.41 -6.10 9.10
CA GLU A 102 -11.98 -5.96 10.49
C GLU A 102 -12.90 -6.75 11.44
N GLN A 103 -14.23 -6.65 11.28
CA GLN A 103 -15.21 -7.43 12.06
C GLN A 103 -15.02 -8.94 11.89
N VAL A 104 -14.60 -9.40 10.70
CA VAL A 104 -14.36 -10.82 10.45
C VAL A 104 -13.03 -11.29 11.05
N MET A 105 -11.93 -10.55 10.80
CA MET A 105 -10.57 -11.08 10.97
C MET A 105 -9.82 -10.55 12.19
N SER A 106 -10.34 -9.55 12.90
CA SER A 106 -9.57 -8.88 13.95
C SER A 106 -9.29 -9.80 15.14
N SER A 107 -8.01 -9.99 15.46
CA SER A 107 -7.59 -10.68 16.68
C SER A 107 -7.88 -9.85 17.93
N TRP A 108 -8.01 -8.52 17.84
CA TRP A 108 -8.14 -7.64 19.02
C TRP A 108 -9.59 -7.32 19.41
N ARG A 109 -10.51 -7.37 18.46
CA ARG A 109 -11.93 -7.13 18.72
C ARG A 109 -12.57 -8.36 19.36
N SER A 110 -13.06 -8.21 20.59
CA SER A 110 -13.71 -9.29 21.34
C SER A 110 -14.96 -9.85 20.66
N ASP A 111 -15.59 -9.06 19.80
CA ASP A 111 -16.83 -9.39 19.08
C ASP A 111 -16.59 -9.90 17.66
N SER A 112 -15.33 -9.99 17.20
CA SER A 112 -15.02 -10.44 15.84
C SER A 112 -15.39 -11.90 15.60
N ASP A 113 -15.62 -12.25 14.33
CA ASP A 113 -15.89 -13.64 13.95
C ASP A 113 -14.71 -14.54 14.33
N LEU A 114 -13.47 -14.09 14.11
CA LEU A 114 -12.26 -14.81 14.51
C LEU A 114 -12.24 -15.06 16.02
N GLN A 115 -12.47 -14.05 16.86
CA GLN A 115 -12.45 -14.24 18.31
C GLN A 115 -13.56 -15.17 18.79
N ARG A 116 -14.76 -15.04 18.22
CA ARG A 116 -15.86 -15.96 18.48
C ARG A 116 -15.51 -17.40 18.09
N PHE A 117 -14.87 -17.59 16.95
CA PHE A 117 -14.43 -18.91 16.49
C PHE A 117 -13.38 -19.52 17.43
N GLN A 118 -12.40 -18.73 17.87
CA GLN A 118 -11.38 -19.17 18.84
C GLN A 118 -11.99 -19.55 20.21
N GLN A 119 -13.14 -18.98 20.56
CA GLN A 119 -13.92 -19.35 21.74
C GLN A 119 -14.82 -20.58 21.54
N GLY A 120 -14.68 -21.29 20.41
CA GLY A 120 -15.42 -22.51 20.11
C GLY A 120 -16.79 -22.30 19.45
N LYS A 121 -17.13 -21.08 19.04
CA LYS A 121 -18.34 -20.85 18.23
C LYS A 121 -18.09 -21.28 16.78
N PRO A 122 -19.12 -21.67 16.01
CA PRO A 122 -18.95 -21.97 14.59
C PRO A 122 -18.41 -20.76 13.80
N ALA A 123 -17.52 -21.03 12.84
CA ALA A 123 -17.01 -20.00 11.93
C ALA A 123 -18.11 -19.51 10.98
N THR A 124 -18.09 -18.21 10.67
CA THR A 124 -18.92 -17.64 9.61
C THR A 124 -18.38 -18.01 8.23
N LYS A 125 -19.21 -17.88 7.19
CA LYS A 125 -18.80 -18.16 5.81
C LYS A 125 -17.63 -17.28 5.37
N ASP A 126 -17.64 -16.01 5.77
CA ASP A 126 -16.57 -15.06 5.43
C ASP A 126 -15.27 -15.39 6.16
N LEU A 127 -15.34 -15.77 7.45
CA LEU A 127 -14.16 -16.23 8.17
C LEU A 127 -13.56 -17.49 7.53
N LEU A 128 -14.41 -18.47 7.18
CA LEU A 128 -13.97 -19.70 6.50
C LEU A 128 -13.26 -19.39 5.17
N ARG A 129 -13.76 -18.43 4.38
CA ARG A 129 -13.11 -18.01 3.14
C ARG A 129 -11.66 -17.57 3.37
N VAL A 130 -11.41 -16.80 4.43
CA VAL A 130 -10.06 -16.32 4.75
C VAL A 130 -9.18 -17.44 5.29
N ILE A 131 -9.72 -18.28 6.19
CA ILE A 131 -8.99 -19.43 6.75
C ILE A 131 -8.61 -20.43 5.63
N ASP A 132 -9.51 -20.71 4.70
CA ASP A 132 -9.25 -21.62 3.59
C ASP A 132 -8.15 -21.09 2.67
N LEU A 133 -8.16 -19.78 2.39
CA LEU A 133 -7.10 -19.12 1.64
C LEU A 133 -5.76 -19.19 2.39
N ALA A 134 -5.76 -18.84 3.68
CA ALA A 134 -4.56 -18.91 4.52
C ALA A 134 -3.98 -20.33 4.57
N ALA A 135 -4.82 -21.33 4.79
CA ALA A 135 -4.43 -22.73 4.79
C ALA A 135 -3.87 -23.18 3.42
N SER A 136 -4.42 -22.66 2.31
CA SER A 136 -3.87 -22.89 0.98
C SER A 136 -2.47 -22.30 0.82
N LEU A 137 -2.28 -21.05 1.21
CA LEU A 137 -0.99 -20.35 1.13
C LEU A 137 0.05 -20.96 2.06
N ARG A 138 -0.34 -21.41 3.26
CA ARG A 138 0.51 -22.21 4.14
C ARG A 138 1.05 -23.46 3.46
N ARG A 139 0.21 -24.20 2.72
CA ARG A 139 0.67 -25.38 1.96
C ARG A 139 1.63 -24.97 0.84
N GLN A 140 1.31 -23.92 0.09
CA GLN A 140 2.13 -23.46 -1.04
C GLN A 140 3.51 -22.94 -0.59
N THR A 141 3.59 -22.34 0.59
CA THR A 141 4.84 -21.82 1.18
C THR A 141 5.63 -22.90 1.93
N GLY A 142 5.13 -24.14 2.00
CA GLY A 142 5.74 -25.22 2.77
C GLY A 142 5.76 -24.95 4.28
N GLY A 143 4.78 -24.17 4.79
CA GLY A 143 4.67 -23.81 6.19
C GLY A 143 5.56 -22.63 6.63
N ALA A 144 6.23 -21.93 5.69
CA ALA A 144 6.98 -20.72 6.04
C ALA A 144 6.06 -19.54 6.39
N PHE A 145 4.86 -19.49 5.81
CA PHE A 145 3.71 -18.78 6.36
C PHE A 145 2.80 -19.82 7.03
N ASP A 146 2.31 -19.54 8.24
CA ASP A 146 1.35 -20.39 8.94
C ASP A 146 0.43 -19.53 9.81
N GLU A 147 -0.86 -19.54 9.51
CA GLU A 147 -1.90 -18.81 10.24
C GLU A 147 -2.11 -19.32 11.68
N ARG A 148 -1.57 -20.48 12.04
CA ARG A 148 -1.82 -21.13 13.35
C ARG A 148 -0.76 -20.79 14.40
N VAL A 149 0.07 -19.77 14.12
CA VAL A 149 1.11 -19.29 15.04
C VAL A 149 0.58 -18.34 16.11
N GLY A 150 -0.73 -18.16 16.25
CA GLY A 150 -1.33 -17.18 17.16
C GLY A 150 -0.81 -17.26 18.61
N ALA A 151 -0.58 -18.47 19.12
CA ALA A 151 -0.03 -18.65 20.46
C ALA A 151 1.42 -18.15 20.59
N ALA A 152 2.23 -18.32 19.54
CA ALA A 152 3.59 -17.80 19.49
C ALA A 152 3.61 -16.27 19.32
N VAL A 153 2.72 -15.73 18.48
CA VAL A 153 2.52 -14.29 18.33
C VAL A 153 2.08 -13.65 19.64
N HIS A 154 1.21 -14.32 20.41
CA HIS A 154 0.83 -13.89 21.75
C HIS A 154 2.01 -13.88 22.73
N ARG A 155 2.83 -14.95 22.76
CA ARG A 155 4.03 -14.99 23.60
C ARG A 155 5.01 -13.87 23.26
N ALA A 156 5.10 -13.49 21.98
CA ALA A 156 5.90 -12.36 21.52
C ALA A 156 5.26 -10.98 21.83
N GLY A 157 4.02 -10.94 22.32
CA GLY A 157 3.32 -9.72 22.72
C GLY A 157 2.49 -9.04 21.62
N PHE A 158 2.26 -9.72 20.48
CA PHE A 158 1.61 -9.14 19.31
C PHE A 158 0.19 -9.68 19.03
N ALA A 159 -0.30 -10.59 19.88
CA ALA A 159 -1.68 -11.09 19.84
C ALA A 159 -2.26 -11.21 21.26
N PRO A 160 -3.58 -11.17 21.43
CA PRO A 160 -4.20 -11.38 22.73
C PRO A 160 -4.11 -12.83 23.19
N ALA A 161 -4.32 -13.04 24.49
CA ALA A 161 -4.32 -14.37 25.09
C ALA A 161 -5.42 -15.26 24.47
N GLY A 162 -5.12 -16.54 24.28
CA GLY A 162 -6.05 -17.49 23.64
C GLY A 162 -6.12 -17.38 22.12
N CYS A 163 -5.30 -16.53 21.48
CA CYS A 163 -5.16 -16.50 20.04
C CYS A 163 -4.54 -17.81 19.54
N GLY A 164 -5.30 -18.60 18.79
CA GLY A 164 -4.83 -19.83 18.15
C GLY A 164 -4.57 -19.65 16.66
N ILE A 165 -5.37 -18.81 16.01
CA ILE A 165 -5.23 -18.45 14.60
C ILE A 165 -4.97 -16.95 14.53
N ASP A 166 -3.86 -16.56 13.91
CA ASP A 166 -3.54 -15.18 13.60
C ASP A 166 -3.57 -14.96 12.09
N LEU A 167 -4.43 -14.03 11.67
CA LEU A 167 -4.61 -13.66 10.26
C LEU A 167 -3.88 -12.35 9.92
N SER A 168 -3.04 -11.83 10.82
CA SER A 168 -2.35 -10.54 10.64
C SER A 168 -1.48 -10.46 9.38
N ALA A 169 -0.90 -11.59 8.95
CA ALA A 169 0.00 -11.74 7.81
C ALA A 169 -0.71 -12.08 6.47
N ILE A 170 -2.03 -11.95 6.42
CA ILE A 170 -2.83 -12.11 5.21
C ILE A 170 -4.03 -11.15 5.16
N GLY A 171 -4.53 -10.73 6.32
CA GLY A 171 -5.79 -10.01 6.45
C GLY A 171 -5.78 -8.63 5.77
N LYS A 172 -4.66 -7.91 5.82
CA LYS A 172 -4.55 -6.61 5.15
C LYS A 172 -4.53 -6.78 3.63
N GLY A 173 -3.72 -7.72 3.12
CA GLY A 173 -3.74 -8.07 1.70
C GLY A 173 -5.13 -8.50 1.23
N PHE A 174 -5.82 -9.33 2.02
CA PHE A 174 -7.18 -9.75 1.71
C PHE A 174 -8.16 -8.57 1.67
N ALA A 175 -8.11 -7.66 2.65
CA ALA A 175 -8.98 -6.47 2.68
C ALA A 175 -8.71 -5.54 1.48
N VAL A 176 -7.44 -5.36 1.09
CA VAL A 176 -7.03 -4.61 -0.11
C VAL A 176 -7.65 -5.20 -1.38
N ASP A 177 -7.66 -6.53 -1.53
CA ASP A 177 -8.30 -7.18 -2.68
C ASP A 177 -9.80 -6.91 -2.73
N ARG A 178 -10.48 -6.97 -1.57
CA ARG A 178 -11.93 -6.72 -1.47
C ARG A 178 -12.27 -5.26 -1.77
N VAL A 179 -11.42 -4.31 -1.37
CA VAL A 179 -11.59 -2.90 -1.76
C VAL A 179 -11.38 -2.73 -3.26
N ALA A 180 -10.35 -3.34 -3.84
CA ALA A 180 -10.13 -3.27 -5.29
C ALA A 180 -11.27 -3.87 -6.11
N GLU A 181 -11.88 -4.96 -5.64
CA GLU A 181 -13.13 -5.50 -6.22
C GLU A 181 -14.26 -4.47 -6.15
N ARG A 182 -14.49 -3.86 -4.97
CA ARG A 182 -15.53 -2.84 -4.79
C ARG A 182 -15.30 -1.61 -5.67
N LEU A 183 -14.06 -1.15 -5.81
CA LEU A 183 -13.71 -0.02 -6.69
C LEU A 183 -14.06 -0.34 -8.15
N ARG A 184 -13.77 -1.56 -8.62
CA ARG A 184 -14.14 -2.01 -9.97
C ARG A 184 -15.66 -2.12 -10.17
N GLU A 185 -16.40 -2.56 -9.15
CA GLU A 185 -17.87 -2.57 -9.18
C GLU A 185 -18.47 -1.16 -9.29
N LEU A 186 -17.82 -0.18 -8.65
CA LEU A 186 -18.18 1.23 -8.73
C LEU A 186 -17.72 1.91 -10.03
N GLY A 187 -17.03 1.17 -10.90
CA GLY A 187 -16.59 1.64 -12.21
C GLY A 187 -15.15 2.16 -12.26
N TYR A 188 -14.45 2.26 -11.12
CA TYR A 188 -13.05 2.68 -11.10
C TYR A 188 -12.14 1.58 -11.65
N ARG A 189 -11.38 1.90 -12.69
CA ARG A 189 -10.42 0.99 -13.34
C ARG A 189 -8.99 1.46 -13.18
N ASP A 190 -8.76 2.76 -13.10
CA ASP A 190 -7.44 3.36 -12.99
C ASP A 190 -7.23 3.88 -11.58
N PHE A 191 -6.79 2.98 -10.70
CA PHE A 191 -6.53 3.30 -9.30
C PHE A 191 -5.27 2.63 -8.78
N LEU A 192 -4.73 3.21 -7.71
CA LEU A 192 -3.77 2.60 -6.80
C LEU A 192 -4.36 2.69 -5.39
N PHE A 193 -4.65 1.54 -4.79
CA PHE A 193 -5.14 1.48 -3.43
C PHE A 193 -4.06 0.91 -2.52
N GLN A 194 -3.82 1.56 -1.40
CA GLN A 194 -2.84 1.16 -0.40
C GLN A 194 -3.50 1.13 0.99
N LEU A 195 -3.22 0.08 1.75
CA LEU A 195 -3.49 -0.03 3.18
C LEU A 195 -2.20 -0.47 3.84
N ALA A 196 -1.59 0.40 4.66
CA ALA A 196 -0.27 0.14 5.24
C ALA A 196 0.81 -0.21 4.19
N GLY A 197 1.36 -1.43 4.23
CA GLY A 197 2.38 -1.92 3.30
C GLY A 197 1.80 -2.63 2.08
N GLU A 198 0.49 -2.87 2.06
CA GLU A 198 -0.20 -3.66 1.05
C GLU A 198 -0.78 -2.71 0.01
N THR A 199 -0.45 -2.90 -1.26
CA THR A 199 -0.84 -2.02 -2.36
C THR A 199 -1.33 -2.82 -3.55
N ILE A 200 -2.38 -2.36 -4.23
CA ILE A 200 -2.89 -2.94 -5.47
C ILE A 200 -3.16 -1.88 -6.53
N ALA A 201 -2.73 -2.16 -7.76
CA ALA A 201 -3.02 -1.34 -8.93
C ALA A 201 -4.18 -1.93 -9.74
N GLY A 202 -5.02 -1.03 -10.26
CA GLY A 202 -6.08 -1.33 -11.20
C GLY A 202 -5.54 -1.71 -12.60
N ASP A 203 -6.30 -1.35 -13.63
CA ASP A 203 -6.06 -1.75 -15.02
C ASP A 203 -4.94 -0.95 -15.70
N ALA A 204 -4.60 0.22 -15.17
CA ALA A 204 -3.52 1.05 -15.69
C ALA A 204 -2.21 0.85 -14.92
N ALA A 205 -1.11 1.23 -15.55
CA ALA A 205 0.21 1.17 -14.92
C ALA A 205 0.39 2.30 -13.89
N TRP A 206 0.90 1.93 -12.72
CA TRP A 206 1.25 2.82 -11.61
C TRP A 206 2.69 2.58 -11.17
N GLN A 207 3.46 3.67 -10.98
CA GLN A 207 4.78 3.56 -10.35
C GLN A 207 4.63 3.66 -8.83
N VAL A 208 5.16 2.67 -8.13
CA VAL A 208 5.19 2.62 -6.67
C VAL A 208 6.64 2.69 -6.21
N ALA A 209 6.91 3.62 -5.29
CA ALA A 209 8.21 3.73 -4.65
C ALA A 209 8.29 2.75 -3.47
N LEU A 210 9.37 2.00 -3.41
CA LEU A 210 9.73 1.17 -2.28
C LEU A 210 10.65 1.99 -1.37
N GLU A 211 10.23 2.21 -0.13
CA GLU A 211 11.00 2.96 0.86
C GLU A 211 12.25 2.19 1.30
N SER A 212 13.31 2.92 1.69
CA SER A 212 14.42 2.30 2.41
C SER A 212 13.92 1.71 3.74
N PRO A 213 14.32 0.49 4.11
CA PRO A 213 14.06 -0.05 5.45
C PRO A 213 14.89 0.64 6.54
N ASP A 214 15.87 1.48 6.17
CA ASP A 214 16.66 2.27 7.10
C ASP A 214 15.87 3.51 7.59
N PRO A 215 15.52 3.61 8.88
CA PRO A 215 14.76 4.74 9.42
C PRO A 215 15.51 6.08 9.37
N THR A 216 16.83 6.05 9.19
CA THR A 216 17.69 7.24 9.08
C THR A 216 17.75 7.79 7.65
N ILE A 217 17.30 7.01 6.67
CA ILE A 217 17.38 7.32 5.25
C ILE A 217 15.97 7.48 4.67
N THR A 218 15.54 8.73 4.42
CA THR A 218 14.31 9.05 3.68
C THR A 218 14.48 8.91 2.16
N LYS A 219 15.13 7.83 1.70
CA LYS A 219 15.42 7.59 0.29
C LYS A 219 14.53 6.50 -0.27
N ILE A 220 14.08 6.69 -1.50
CA ILE A 220 13.44 5.65 -2.31
C ILE A 220 14.54 4.64 -2.66
N SER A 221 14.39 3.40 -2.19
CA SER A 221 15.30 2.30 -2.53
C SER A 221 15.15 1.93 -4.01
N GLN A 222 13.90 1.76 -4.46
CA GLN A 222 13.59 1.37 -5.84
C GLN A 222 12.19 1.85 -6.24
N ARG A 223 11.93 1.98 -7.55
CA ARG A 223 10.56 2.09 -8.09
C ARG A 223 10.18 0.82 -8.83
N VAL A 224 8.95 0.37 -8.62
CA VAL A 224 8.33 -0.73 -9.35
C VAL A 224 7.11 -0.23 -10.10
N THR A 225 6.83 -0.82 -11.25
CA THR A 225 5.56 -0.57 -11.95
C THR A 225 4.62 -1.72 -11.65
N LEU A 226 3.41 -1.39 -11.22
CA LEU A 226 2.30 -2.32 -11.05
C LEU A 226 1.23 -2.05 -12.11
N CYS A 227 0.67 -3.11 -12.67
CA CYS A 227 -0.50 -3.07 -13.55
C CYS A 227 -1.28 -4.37 -13.33
N ARG A 228 -2.51 -4.29 -12.82
CA ARG A 228 -3.34 -5.44 -12.42
C ARG A 228 -2.59 -6.41 -11.50
N GLN A 229 -1.80 -5.83 -10.61
CA GLN A 229 -0.92 -6.53 -9.70
C GLN A 229 -0.95 -5.85 -8.34
N ALA A 230 -0.59 -6.62 -7.33
CA ALA A 230 -0.41 -6.15 -5.98
C ALA A 230 1.03 -6.32 -5.52
N LEU A 231 1.40 -5.55 -4.50
CA LEU A 231 2.63 -5.71 -3.75
C LEU A 231 2.34 -5.69 -2.25
N ALA A 232 3.14 -6.41 -1.49
CA ALA A 232 3.18 -6.32 -0.04
C ALA A 232 4.63 -6.37 0.44
N THR A 233 4.91 -5.73 1.58
CA THR A 233 6.26 -5.62 2.13
C THR A 233 6.27 -6.09 3.59
N SER A 234 7.08 -7.11 3.88
CA SER A 234 7.32 -7.58 5.26
C SER A 234 8.71 -7.17 5.72
N GLY A 235 8.82 -6.69 6.95
CA GLY A 235 10.10 -6.29 7.52
C GLY A 235 10.03 -5.90 8.99
N ASN A 236 11.20 -5.89 9.65
CA ASN A 236 11.31 -5.65 11.10
C ASN A 236 11.47 -4.16 11.47
N TYR A 237 11.34 -3.22 10.53
CA TYR A 237 11.69 -1.80 10.72
C TYR A 237 10.53 -0.89 11.16
N ARG A 238 9.27 -1.34 11.02
CA ARG A 238 8.07 -0.55 11.40
C ARG A 238 7.29 -1.09 12.60
N GLN A 239 7.34 -2.38 12.88
CA GLN A 239 6.61 -3.01 13.98
C GLN A 239 7.52 -3.93 14.79
N PHE A 240 8.13 -3.36 15.82
CA PHE A 240 8.91 -4.07 16.82
C PHE A 240 8.58 -3.58 18.23
N VAL A 241 8.76 -4.46 19.21
CA VAL A 241 8.73 -4.12 20.64
C VAL A 241 10.13 -4.27 21.18
N ARG A 242 10.56 -3.34 22.04
CA ARG A 242 11.79 -3.53 22.83
C ARG A 242 11.47 -4.43 24.01
N GLY A 243 12.09 -5.60 24.05
CA GLY A 243 11.99 -6.53 25.17
C GLY A 243 12.69 -6.01 26.43
N LYS A 244 12.60 -6.80 27.51
CA LYS A 244 13.00 -6.33 28.86
C LYS A 244 14.50 -6.03 28.98
N ASN A 245 15.33 -6.59 28.09
CA ASN A 245 16.79 -6.40 28.07
C ASN A 245 17.23 -5.53 26.89
N GLY A 246 16.30 -4.85 26.21
CA GLY A 246 16.57 -3.96 25.07
C GLY A 246 16.59 -4.65 23.70
N GLU A 247 16.31 -5.95 23.64
CA GLU A 247 16.21 -6.73 22.40
C GLU A 247 15.01 -6.30 21.53
N ILE A 248 15.15 -6.37 20.20
CA ILE A 248 14.07 -6.06 19.26
C ILE A 248 13.27 -7.33 18.99
N VAL A 249 12.01 -7.36 19.43
CA VAL A 249 11.09 -8.47 19.20
C VAL A 249 10.24 -8.15 17.96
N SER A 250 10.31 -9.01 16.94
CA SER A 250 9.48 -8.92 15.73
C SER A 250 8.16 -9.66 15.91
N HIS A 251 7.12 -9.19 15.21
CA HIS A 251 5.83 -9.90 15.09
C HIS A 251 5.89 -11.07 14.09
N LEU A 252 6.97 -11.19 13.31
CA LEU A 252 7.16 -12.27 12.35
C LEU A 252 7.72 -13.50 13.07
N ILE A 253 6.88 -14.53 13.22
CA ILE A 253 7.23 -15.79 13.90
C ILE A 253 7.67 -16.83 12.87
N ASN A 254 8.72 -17.59 13.19
CA ASN A 254 9.04 -18.81 12.46
C ASN A 254 8.13 -19.96 12.93
N PRO A 255 7.22 -20.48 12.08
CA PRO A 255 6.29 -21.53 12.50
C PRO A 255 6.97 -22.83 12.95
N ALA A 256 8.18 -23.11 12.46
CA ALA A 256 8.92 -24.34 12.81
C ALA A 256 9.50 -24.29 14.23
N THR A 257 9.88 -23.10 14.71
CA THR A 257 10.49 -22.93 16.04
C THR A 257 9.54 -22.30 17.05
N GLY A 258 8.51 -21.57 16.59
CA GLY A 258 7.65 -20.76 17.43
C GLY A 258 8.32 -19.51 18.00
N GLU A 259 9.49 -19.15 17.45
CA GLU A 259 10.31 -18.02 17.88
C GLU A 259 10.24 -16.84 16.89
N PRO A 260 10.36 -15.59 17.35
CA PRO A 260 10.50 -14.42 16.48
C PRO A 260 11.71 -14.53 15.54
N VAL A 261 11.52 -14.14 14.28
CA VAL A 261 12.61 -14.05 13.30
C VAL A 261 13.22 -12.67 13.35
N ILE A 262 14.47 -12.60 13.79
CA ILE A 262 15.31 -11.42 13.67
C ILE A 262 16.32 -11.69 12.56
N ARG A 263 16.36 -10.79 11.58
CA ARG A 263 17.41 -10.75 10.56
C ARG A 263 18.13 -9.42 10.67
N ASP A 264 19.38 -9.38 10.23
CA ASP A 264 20.30 -8.22 10.27
C ASP A 264 19.89 -7.07 9.31
N TRP A 265 18.58 -6.85 9.19
CA TRP A 265 17.87 -5.78 8.51
C TRP A 265 17.82 -5.89 6.99
N SER A 266 16.70 -6.44 6.49
CA SER A 266 16.29 -6.36 5.09
C SER A 266 14.77 -6.49 5.02
N ALA A 267 14.08 -5.59 4.32
CA ALA A 267 12.66 -5.79 4.02
C ALA A 267 12.53 -6.70 2.80
N VAL A 268 11.45 -7.45 2.70
CA VAL A 268 11.12 -8.20 1.49
C VAL A 268 9.81 -7.70 0.94
N THR A 269 9.84 -7.29 -0.32
CA THR A 269 8.65 -6.94 -1.09
C THR A 269 8.33 -8.07 -2.05
N VAL A 270 7.08 -8.53 -2.04
CA VAL A 270 6.58 -9.52 -3.00
C VAL A 270 5.53 -8.86 -3.88
N ILE A 271 5.66 -9.04 -5.19
CA ILE A 271 4.68 -8.62 -6.19
C ILE A 271 3.98 -9.87 -6.72
N ALA A 272 2.64 -9.86 -6.68
CA ALA A 272 1.78 -10.96 -7.09
C ALA A 272 0.53 -10.45 -7.85
N ALA A 273 -0.35 -11.36 -8.25
CA ALA A 273 -1.60 -11.00 -8.93
C ALA A 273 -2.61 -10.34 -7.98
N ASP A 274 -2.60 -10.72 -6.71
CA ASP A 274 -3.48 -10.24 -5.65
C ASP A 274 -2.69 -9.96 -4.36
N ALA A 275 -3.26 -9.09 -3.53
CA ALA A 275 -2.60 -8.54 -2.35
C ALA A 275 -2.53 -9.57 -1.21
N ALA A 276 -3.55 -10.42 -1.03
CA ALA A 276 -3.51 -11.49 -0.02
C ALA A 276 -2.35 -12.46 -0.25
N THR A 277 -2.14 -12.86 -1.51
CA THR A 277 -1.01 -13.71 -1.90
C THR A 277 0.31 -12.99 -1.70
N ALA A 278 0.42 -11.73 -2.11
CA ALA A 278 1.64 -10.95 -1.89
C ALA A 278 2.00 -10.85 -0.39
N ASP A 279 1.02 -10.57 0.48
CA ASP A 279 1.18 -10.40 1.94
C ASP A 279 1.69 -11.69 2.61
N ALA A 280 1.03 -12.81 2.34
CA ALA A 280 1.43 -14.11 2.89
C ALA A 280 2.82 -14.55 2.38
N TRP A 281 3.11 -14.34 1.10
CA TRP A 281 4.42 -14.70 0.54
C TRP A 281 5.53 -13.76 0.99
N ALA A 282 5.27 -12.47 1.22
CA ALA A 282 6.24 -11.56 1.81
C ALA A 282 6.64 -12.05 3.22
N THR A 283 5.67 -12.46 4.03
CA THR A 283 5.92 -13.07 5.34
C THR A 283 6.72 -14.37 5.20
N ALA A 284 6.32 -15.27 4.31
CA ALA A 284 7.00 -16.54 4.08
C ALA A 284 8.46 -16.37 3.61
N CYS A 285 8.70 -15.47 2.65
CA CYS A 285 10.04 -15.15 2.17
C CYS A 285 10.89 -14.56 3.28
N PHE A 286 10.34 -13.65 4.10
CA PHE A 286 11.04 -13.07 5.22
C PHE A 286 11.46 -14.13 6.24
N VAL A 287 10.50 -14.96 6.67
CA VAL A 287 10.72 -16.01 7.67
C VAL A 287 11.76 -17.02 7.16
N SER A 288 11.61 -17.50 5.92
CA SER A 288 12.49 -18.53 5.36
C SER A 288 13.84 -17.98 4.86
N GLY A 289 13.96 -16.68 4.62
CA GLY A 289 15.14 -16.07 3.98
C GLY A 289 15.27 -16.41 2.50
N LYS A 290 14.21 -16.97 1.87
CA LYS A 290 14.24 -17.38 0.47
C LYS A 290 14.02 -16.20 -0.46
N THR A 291 14.76 -16.19 -1.57
CA THR A 291 14.67 -15.18 -2.64
C THR A 291 13.69 -15.57 -3.76
N GLN A 292 13.06 -16.73 -3.64
CA GLN A 292 12.09 -17.25 -4.62
C GLN A 292 10.72 -17.43 -3.97
N ALA A 293 9.68 -16.99 -4.69
CA ALA A 293 8.28 -17.21 -4.35
C ALA A 293 7.61 -18.10 -5.41
N GLY A 294 6.29 -18.27 -5.31
CA GLY A 294 5.49 -19.03 -6.28
C GLY A 294 5.60 -18.52 -7.73
N LYS A 295 5.17 -19.35 -8.68
CA LYS A 295 5.17 -19.02 -10.11
C LYS A 295 4.40 -17.70 -10.37
N GLY A 296 5.01 -16.79 -11.14
CA GLY A 296 4.40 -15.51 -11.50
C GLY A 296 4.57 -14.40 -10.46
N MET A 297 5.31 -14.66 -9.37
CA MET A 297 5.63 -13.66 -8.35
C MET A 297 7.05 -13.12 -8.53
N ARG A 298 7.26 -11.87 -8.14
CA ARG A 298 8.59 -11.25 -8.08
C ARG A 298 8.91 -10.90 -6.64
N VAL A 299 10.06 -11.38 -6.16
CA VAL A 299 10.58 -11.08 -4.81
C VAL A 299 11.68 -10.04 -4.95
N ILE A 300 11.61 -8.99 -4.14
CA ILE A 300 12.60 -7.92 -4.09
C ILE A 300 13.07 -7.82 -2.64
N TRP A 301 14.33 -8.15 -2.40
CA TRP A 301 14.97 -7.93 -1.11
C TRP A 301 15.56 -6.53 -1.09
N GLN A 302 15.20 -5.77 -0.06
CA GLN A 302 15.69 -4.42 0.17
C GLN A 302 16.73 -4.51 1.28
N PRO A 303 18.03 -4.45 0.97
CA PRO A 303 19.05 -4.39 2.01
C PRO A 303 18.88 -3.10 2.81
N VAL A 304 19.31 -3.12 4.07
CA VAL A 304 19.74 -1.85 4.70
C VAL A 304 21.04 -1.47 4.03
N ASP A 305 21.10 -0.27 3.45
CA ASP A 305 22.36 0.28 2.95
C ASP A 305 23.35 0.22 4.12
N ALA A 306 24.42 -0.55 3.98
CA ALA A 306 25.53 -0.46 4.93
C ALA A 306 26.00 0.99 4.86
N ALA A 307 25.80 1.75 5.93
CA ALA A 307 26.44 3.03 6.07
C ALA A 307 27.93 2.84 5.76
N ASN A 308 28.42 3.50 4.72
CA ASN A 308 29.86 3.67 4.50
C ASN A 308 30.49 4.32 5.72
#